data_AF-A0A3R7VV97-F1
#
_entry.id   AF-A0A3R7VV97-F1
#
_cell.length_a   1.000
_cell.length_b   1.000
_cell.length_c   1.000
_cell.angle_alpha   90.00
_cell.angle_beta   90.00
_cell.angle_gamma   90.00
#
_symmetry.space_group_name_H-M   'P 1'
#
loop_
_entity.id
_entity.type
_entity.pdbx_description
1 polymer ?
#
loop_
_entity_poly.entity_id
_entity_poly.type
_entity_poly.pdbx_seq_one_letter_code
_entity_poly.pdbx_strand_id
1 'polypeptide(L)' 'HVPFRRNIDSKTIINAGSVGQPRDGDSRTCCILFDTVSLNFEIIRIEYDVETVFNQIRNKKIPNSDELVSILRRGY' A
#
# COMPACT_ATOMS: atom_id res chain seq x y z
N HIS A 1 -3.39 0.13 6.54
CA HIS A 1 -2.83 0.21 5.17
C HIS A 1 -3.97 0.13 4.14
N VAL A 2 -5.02 0.89 4.39
CA VAL A 2 -6.18 1.00 3.49
C VAL A 2 -6.30 2.49 3.25
N PRO A 3 -6.07 2.97 2.02
CA PRO A 3 -6.15 4.40 1.76
C PRO A 3 -7.58 4.87 1.97
N PHE A 4 -7.72 6.08 2.48
CA PHE A 4 -9.03 6.69 2.65
C PHE A 4 -8.93 8.20 2.61
N ARG A 5 -10.08 8.81 2.35
CA ARG A 5 -10.35 10.22 2.55
C ARG A 5 -11.55 10.36 3.47
N ARG A 6 -11.45 11.22 4.47
CA ARG A 6 -12.60 11.64 5.29
C ARG A 6 -12.55 13.15 5.48
N ASN A 7 -13.69 13.79 5.32
CA ASN A 7 -13.85 15.21 5.65
C ASN A 7 -14.52 15.30 7.02
N ILE A 8 -13.95 16.10 7.94
CA ILE A 8 -14.49 16.36 9.27
C ILE A 8 -14.46 17.88 9.47
N ASP A 9 -15.64 18.49 9.54
CA ASP A 9 -15.81 19.95 9.56
C ASP A 9 -15.01 20.63 8.43
N SER A 10 -14.08 21.52 8.79
CA SER A 10 -13.19 22.22 7.86
C SER A 10 -11.87 21.48 7.58
N LYS A 11 -11.73 20.23 8.03
CA LYS A 11 -10.50 19.44 7.90
C LYS A 11 -10.70 18.25 6.98
N THR A 12 -9.65 17.92 6.23
CA THR A 12 -9.57 16.67 5.47
C THR A 12 -8.52 15.76 6.11
N ILE A 13 -8.91 14.52 6.42
CA ILE A 13 -8.03 13.46 6.89
C ILE A 13 -7.81 12.49 5.74
N ILE A 14 -6.54 12.22 5.44
CA ILE A 14 -6.14 11.28 4.40
C ILE A 14 -5.25 10.18 4.97
N ASN A 15 -5.39 8.98 4.42
CA ASN A 15 -4.47 7.87 4.64
C ASN A 15 -3.87 7.48 3.29
N ALA A 16 -2.54 7.47 3.21
CA ALA A 16 -1.83 7.19 1.97
C ALA A 16 -1.83 5.71 1.56
N GLY A 17 -2.35 4.81 2.40
CA GLY A 17 -2.28 3.37 2.20
C GLY A 17 -0.95 2.80 2.69
N SER A 18 -0.29 2.01 1.87
CA SER A 18 1.03 1.44 2.15
C SER A 18 1.77 1.13 0.86
N VAL A 19 3.07 1.43 0.85
CA VAL A 19 3.95 1.13 -0.28
C VAL A 19 4.25 -0.36 -0.36
N GLY A 20 4.59 -0.99 0.76
CA GLY A 20 5.12 -2.37 0.77
C GLY A 20 4.14 -3.44 1.23
N GLN A 21 3.01 -3.09 1.86
CA GLN A 21 2.01 -4.07 2.31
C GLN A 21 0.60 -3.44 2.32
N PRO A 22 0.02 -3.12 1.15
CA PRO A 22 -1.37 -2.68 1.05
C PRO A 22 -2.31 -3.77 1.60
N ARG A 23 -3.42 -3.35 2.21
CA ARG A 23 -4.40 -4.22 2.88
C ARG A 23 -5.84 -3.98 2.42
N ASP A 24 -6.00 -3.46 1.21
CA ASP A 24 -7.26 -3.02 0.63
C ASP A 24 -7.67 -3.82 -0.62
N GLY A 25 -7.05 -4.99 -0.85
CA GLY A 25 -7.35 -5.87 -1.96
C GLY A 25 -6.66 -5.53 -3.29
N ASP A 26 -5.84 -4.47 -3.32
CA ASP A 26 -4.96 -4.13 -4.45
C ASP A 26 -3.50 -4.24 -4.00
N SER A 27 -2.77 -5.22 -4.55
CA SER A 27 -1.39 -5.52 -4.17
C SER A 27 -0.38 -4.47 -4.68
N ARG A 28 -0.78 -3.55 -5.56
CA ARG A 28 0.11 -2.49 -6.06
C ARG A 28 0.50 -1.54 -4.94
N THR A 29 1.71 -0.98 -5.05
CA THR A 29 2.19 0.10 -4.17
C THR A 29 1.11 1.16 -4.04
N CYS A 30 0.81 1.60 -2.82
CA CYS A 30 -0.12 2.69 -2.57
C CYS A 30 0.56 3.85 -1.84
N CYS A 31 0.47 5.04 -2.42
CA CYS A 31 0.88 6.29 -1.77
C CYS A 31 -0.05 7.44 -2.20
N ILE A 32 0.19 8.63 -1.66
CA ILE A 32 -0.51 9.85 -2.07
C ILE A 32 0.49 10.84 -2.65
N LEU A 33 0.13 11.45 -3.78
CA LEU A 33 0.74 12.68 -4.27
C LEU A 33 -0.09 13.85 -3.77
N PHE A 34 0.53 14.77 -3.02
CA PHE A 34 -0.14 15.95 -2.44
C PHE A 34 0.42 17.23 -3.07
N ASP A 35 -0.46 18.02 -3.68
CA ASP A 35 -0.13 19.36 -4.17
C ASP A 35 -0.31 20.37 -3.03
N THR A 36 0.80 20.98 -2.61
CA THR A 36 0.83 21.93 -1.49
C THR A 36 0.29 23.32 -1.83
N VAL A 37 0.10 23.63 -3.12
CA VAL A 37 -0.45 24.91 -3.57
C VAL A 37 -1.97 24.82 -3.70
N SER A 38 -2.48 23.83 -4.44
CA SER A 38 -3.92 23.66 -4.62
C SER A 38 -4.60 22.92 -3.48
N LEU A 39 -3.81 22.29 -2.59
CA LEU A 39 -4.27 21.41 -1.50
C LEU A 39 -5.05 20.18 -2.00
N ASN A 40 -4.89 19.82 -3.27
CA ASN A 40 -5.43 18.60 -3.84
C ASN A 40 -4.49 17.42 -3.66
N PHE A 41 -5.02 16.22 -3.84
CA PHE A 41 -4.24 15.00 -3.73
C PHE A 41 -4.78 13.88 -4.61
N GLU A 42 -3.90 12.97 -4.96
CA GLU A 42 -4.21 11.78 -5.75
C GLU A 42 -3.66 10.52 -5.06
N ILE A 43 -4.44 9.44 -5.10
CA ILE A 43 -3.97 8.12 -4.68
C ILE A 43 -3.24 7.50 -5.86
N ILE A 44 -1.99 7.17 -5.66
CA ILE A 44 -1.11 6.60 -6.68
C ILE A 44 -1.01 5.08 -6.48
N ARG A 45 -1.19 4.34 -7.57
CA ARG A 45 -0.96 2.89 -7.64
C ARG A 45 0.14 2.57 -8.63
N ILE A 46 1.16 1.84 -8.16
CA ILE A 46 2.33 1.50 -8.98
C ILE A 46 2.54 -0.01 -8.93
N GLU A 47 2.55 -0.62 -10.11
CA GLU A 47 2.98 -2.01 -10.27
C GLU A 47 4.48 -2.14 -9.98
N TYR A 48 4.84 -3.26 -9.38
CA TYR A 48 6.23 -3.59 -9.10
C TYR A 48 6.41 -5.10 -9.27
N ASP A 49 7.66 -5.53 -9.37
CA ASP A 49 7.99 -6.95 -9.47
C ASP A 49 7.77 -7.66 -8.12
N VAL A 50 6.52 -8.11 -7.93
CA VAL A 50 6.08 -8.84 -6.74
C VAL A 50 6.77 -10.20 -6.62
N GLU A 51 7.10 -10.85 -7.74
CA GLU A 51 7.68 -12.20 -7.72
C GLU A 51 9.12 -12.18 -7.21
N THR A 52 9.90 -11.16 -7.60
CA THR A 52 11.24 -10.93 -7.01
C THR A 52 11.17 -10.75 -5.50
N VAL A 53 10.20 -9.96 -5.01
CA VAL A 53 10.00 -9.76 -3.57
C VAL A 53 9.61 -11.06 -2.86
N PHE A 54 8.71 -11.86 -3.45
CA PHE A 54 8.30 -13.14 -2.86
C PHE A 54 9.46 -14.12 -2.74
N ASN A 55 10.31 -14.20 -3.76
CA ASN A 55 11.51 -15.04 -3.73
C ASN A 55 12.48 -14.58 -2.64
N GLN A 56 12.71 -13.27 -2.51
CA GLN A 56 13.54 -12.72 -1.44
C GLN A 56 12.98 -13.05 -0.04
N ILE A 57 11.66 -12.96 0.16
CA ILE A 57 11.01 -13.28 1.44
C ILE A 57 11.19 -14.77 1.79
N ARG A 58 10.93 -15.67 0.83
CA ARG A 58 11.09 -17.12 1.05
C ARG A 58 12.55 -17.48 1.37
N ASN A 59 13.50 -16.84 0.70
CA ASN A 59 14.93 -17.09 0.92
C ASN A 59 15.44 -16.64 2.29
N LYS A 60 14.79 -15.66 2.93
CA LYS A 60 15.17 -15.16 4.26
C LYS A 60 14.82 -16.11 5.41
N LYS A 61 14.10 -17.22 5.16
CA LYS A 61 13.69 -18.23 6.16
C LYS A 61 13.07 -17.62 7.43
N ILE A 62 12.30 -16.55 7.27
CA ILE A 62 11.54 -15.95 8.37
C ILE A 62 10.29 -16.80 8.67
N PRO A 63 9.80 -16.81 9.93
CA PRO A 63 8.53 -17.45 10.25
C PRO A 63 7.40 -16.92 9.37
N ASN A 64 6.48 -17.82 8.98
CA ASN A 64 5.28 -17.48 8.22
C ASN A 64 5.56 -16.77 6.88
N SER A 65 6.70 -17.04 6.24
CA SER A 65 7.08 -16.43 4.96
C SER A 65 6.04 -16.66 3.86
N ASP A 66 5.47 -17.86 3.77
CA ASP A 66 4.44 -18.17 2.77
C ASP A 66 3.11 -17.46 3.06
N GLU A 67 2.75 -17.28 4.33
CA GLU A 67 1.58 -16.48 4.72
C GLU A 67 1.79 -15.01 4.34
N LEU A 68 2.97 -14.46 4.63
CA LEU A 68 3.32 -13.09 4.24
C LEU A 68 3.26 -12.91 2.72
N VAL A 69 3.76 -13.87 1.94
CA VAL A 69 3.65 -13.85 0.48
C VAL A 69 2.19 -13.90 0.03
N SER A 70 1.36 -14.73 0.66
CA SER A 70 -0.08 -14.81 0.37
C SER A 70 -0.80 -13.48 0.64
N ILE A 71 -0.49 -12.83 1.77
CA ILE A 71 -1.01 -11.51 2.13
C ILE A 71 -0.62 -10.47 1.08
N LEU A 72 0.66 -10.41 0.71
CA LEU A 72 1.15 -9.45 -0.28
C LEU A 72 0.55 -9.70 -1.68
N ARG A 73 0.34 -10.96 -2.05
CA ARG A 73 -0.29 -11.31 -3.33
C ARG A 73 -1.76 -10.91 -3.41
N ARG A 74 -2.50 -11.05 -2.31
CA ARG A 74 -3.94 -10.71 -2.25
C ARG A 74 -4.18 -9.23 -1.90
N GLY A 75 -3.18 -8.57 -1.33
CA GLY A 75 -3.37 -7.27 -0.69
C GLY A 75 -4.28 -7.34 0.54
N TYR A 76 -4.30 -8.46 1.28
CA TYR A 76 -5.04 -8.69 2.53
C TYR A 76 -4.64 -10.00 3.24
#